data_AF-A0A946BCY7-F1
#
_entry.id   AF-A0A946BCY7-F1
#
_cell.length_a   1.000
_cell.length_b   1.000
_cell.length_c   1.000
_cell.angle_alpha   90.00
_cell.angle_beta   90.00
_cell.angle_gamma   90.00
#
_symmetry.space_group_name_H-M   'P 1'
#
loop_
_entity.id
_entity.type
_entity.pdbx_description
1 polymer ?
#
loop_
_entity_poly.entity_id
_entity_poly.type
_entity_poly.pdbx_seq_one_letter_code
_entity_poly.pdbx_strand_id
1 'polypeptide(L)'
;INLDIEQDKAIVDCELSGGIANTYEMSLPCIIGAGRGLNTPRYPTFPDVVKSKKKPVKKIAFADLNIKVPLTGMSIVELEPLKQSREPKEIKGDSDIVAKEIVRILKQEAKVI
;
A
#
# COMPACT_ATOMS: atom_id res chain seq x y z
N ILE A 1 4.87 -11.46 7.21
CA ILE A 1 5.15 -11.34 5.76
C ILE A 1 6.63 -11.66 5.60
N ASN A 2 6.95 -12.86 5.14
CA ASN A 2 8.31 -13.27 4.89
C ASN A 2 8.61 -13.32 3.38
N LEU A 3 9.89 -13.14 3.07
CA LEU A 3 10.45 -13.28 1.73
C LEU A 3 11.72 -14.10 1.87
N ASP A 4 11.70 -15.32 1.37
CA ASP A 4 12.84 -16.23 1.35
C ASP A 4 13.22 -16.54 -0.10
N ILE A 5 14.53 -16.55 -0.38
CA ILE A 5 15.07 -16.83 -1.71
C ILE A 5 15.92 -18.09 -1.63
N GLU A 6 15.46 -19.15 -2.31
CA GLU A 6 16.12 -20.44 -2.36
C GLU A 6 16.54 -20.75 -3.80
N GLN A 7 17.84 -20.64 -4.09
CA GLN A 7 18.46 -20.93 -5.40
C GLN A 7 17.73 -20.26 -6.59
N ASP A 8 16.73 -20.94 -7.17
CA ASP A 8 15.95 -20.52 -8.34
C ASP A 8 14.48 -20.17 -8.01
N LYS A 9 14.12 -20.13 -6.72
CA LYS A 9 12.76 -19.90 -6.26
C LYS A 9 12.69 -18.79 -5.23
N ALA A 10 11.61 -18.04 -5.26
CA ALA A 10 11.23 -17.10 -4.22
C ALA A 10 9.95 -17.60 -3.54
N ILE A 11 9.99 -17.66 -2.21
CA ILE A 11 8.86 -18.00 -1.34
C ILE A 11 8.43 -16.72 -0.66
N VAL A 12 7.18 -16.31 -0.88
CA VAL A 12 6.67 -14.99 -0.47
C VAL A 12 5.33 -15.13 0.22
N ASP A 13 5.18 -14.51 1.38
CA ASP A 13 3.87 -14.33 1.98
C ASP A 13 3.18 -13.09 1.40
N CYS A 14 1.97 -13.24 0.89
CA CYS A 14 1.13 -12.14 0.44
C CYS A 14 0.02 -11.90 1.47
N GLU A 15 -0.05 -10.68 2.01
CA GLU A 15 -1.15 -10.27 2.88
C GLU A 15 -2.37 -9.90 2.03
N LEU A 16 -3.48 -10.55 2.31
CA LEU A 16 -4.78 -10.28 1.72
C LEU A 16 -5.66 -9.51 2.71
N SER A 17 -6.72 -8.88 2.20
CA SER A 17 -7.70 -8.19 3.04
C SER A 17 -8.31 -9.17 4.06
N GLY A 18 -8.39 -8.75 5.33
CA GLY A 18 -8.96 -9.57 6.41
C GLY A 18 -7.95 -10.36 7.25
N GLY A 19 -6.64 -10.09 7.12
CA GLY A 19 -5.59 -10.71 7.96
C GLY A 19 -5.22 -12.14 7.54
N ILE A 20 -5.67 -12.58 6.38
CA ILE A 20 -5.28 -13.85 5.77
C ILE A 20 -3.97 -13.63 5.03
N ALA A 21 -2.97 -14.48 5.31
CA ALA A 21 -1.71 -14.50 4.58
C ALA A 21 -1.60 -15.82 3.80
N ASN A 22 -1.27 -15.73 2.52
CA ASN A 22 -1.00 -16.89 1.68
C ASN A 22 0.48 -16.90 1.29
N THR A 23 1.11 -18.07 1.36
CA THR A 23 2.48 -18.27 0.90
C THR A 23 2.46 -18.71 -0.57
N TYR A 24 3.24 -18.04 -1.41
CA TYR A 24 3.39 -18.32 -2.83
C TYR A 24 4.83 -18.69 -3.14
N GLU A 25 5.01 -19.72 -3.96
CA GLU A 25 6.29 -20.11 -4.53
C GLU A 25 6.34 -19.70 -6.00
N MET A 26 7.40 -19.00 -6.41
CA MET A 26 7.59 -18.55 -7.79
C MET A 26 9.02 -18.77 -8.24
N SER A 27 9.20 -19.15 -9.51
CA SER A 27 10.53 -19.30 -10.12
C SER A 27 11.14 -17.95 -10.49
N LEU A 28 12.45 -17.81 -10.35
CA LEU A 28 13.22 -16.65 -10.78
C LEU A 28 13.47 -16.69 -12.30
N PRO A 29 13.50 -15.53 -13.00
CA PRO A 29 13.31 -14.17 -12.49
C PRO A 29 11.83 -13.80 -12.32
N CYS A 30 11.48 -13.19 -11.19
CA CYS A 30 10.13 -12.73 -10.87
C CYS A 30 10.11 -11.28 -10.37
N ILE A 31 8.94 -10.64 -10.39
CA ILE A 31 8.73 -9.30 -9.85
C ILE A 31 7.83 -9.41 -8.62
N ILE A 32 8.29 -8.85 -7.50
CA ILE A 32 7.57 -8.87 -6.22
C ILE A 32 7.37 -7.42 -5.75
N GLY A 33 6.13 -7.07 -5.44
CA GLY A 33 5.80 -5.79 -4.79
C GLY A 33 6.04 -5.87 -3.28
N ALA A 34 6.86 -4.99 -2.73
CA ALA A 34 7.15 -4.94 -1.30
C ALA A 34 6.12 -4.07 -0.55
N GLY A 35 5.32 -4.70 0.31
CA GLY A 35 4.42 -4.00 1.23
C GLY A 35 5.14 -3.42 2.45
N ARG A 36 4.48 -2.48 3.17
CA ARG A 36 5.04 -1.82 4.36
C ARG A 36 5.41 -2.79 5.49
N GLY A 37 4.72 -3.92 5.60
CA GLY A 37 4.95 -4.93 6.63
C GLY A 37 6.10 -5.91 6.34
N LEU A 38 6.78 -5.79 5.20
CA LEU A 38 7.83 -6.73 4.81
C LEU A 38 9.09 -6.60 5.68
N ASN A 39 9.49 -5.38 6.01
CA ASN A 39 10.65 -5.14 6.86
C ASN A 39 10.53 -3.83 7.65
N THR A 40 11.32 -3.72 8.71
CA THR A 40 11.52 -2.46 9.43
C THR A 40 12.86 -1.87 8.96
N PRO A 41 12.86 -0.78 8.17
CA PRO A 41 14.10 -0.21 7.65
C PRO A 41 15.05 0.19 8.79
N ARG A 42 16.31 -0.26 8.71
CA ARG A 42 17.32 0.13 9.70
C ARG A 42 17.65 1.62 9.58
N TYR A 43 17.95 2.26 10.72
CA TYR A 43 18.47 3.61 10.70
C TYR A 43 19.89 3.62 10.09
N PRO A 44 20.19 4.50 9.13
CA PRO A 44 21.51 4.57 8.53
C PRO A 44 22.53 5.14 9.52
N THR A 45 23.75 4.59 9.50
CA THR A 45 24.86 5.11 10.33
C THR A 45 25.51 6.31 9.63
N PHE A 46 26.16 7.21 10.39
CA PHE A 46 26.89 8.35 9.79
C PHE A 46 27.91 7.91 8.72
N PRO A 47 28.72 6.84 8.92
CA PRO A 47 29.58 6.31 7.87
C PRO A 47 28.83 5.86 6.60
N ASP A 48 27.67 5.22 6.74
CA ASP A 48 26.84 4.79 5.61
C ASP A 48 26.32 5.99 4.80
N VAL A 49 25.96 7.08 5.47
CA VAL A 49 25.52 8.33 4.83
C VAL A 49 26.66 8.94 4.02
N VAL A 50 27.87 9.03 4.59
CA VAL A 50 29.05 9.59 3.89
C VAL A 50 29.45 8.72 2.70
N LYS A 51 29.44 7.39 2.86
CA LYS A 51 29.73 6.45 1.76
C LYS A 51 28.71 6.58 0.64
N SER A 52 27.43 6.70 0.96
CA SER A 52 26.35 6.83 -0.03
C SER A 52 26.45 8.14 -0.81
N LYS A 53 26.81 9.25 -0.14
CA LYS A 53 27.02 10.55 -0.79
C LYS A 53 28.16 10.52 -1.83
N LYS A 54 29.17 9.67 -1.64
CA LYS A 54 30.30 9.51 -2.57
C LYS A 54 29.99 8.60 -3.77
N LYS A 55 28.92 7.79 -3.72
CA LYS A 55 28.56 6.91 -4.82
C LYS A 55 28.01 7.74 -5.99
N PRO A 56 28.50 7.55 -7.23
CA PRO A 56 27.97 8.27 -8.38
C PRO A 56 26.53 7.82 -8.65
N VAL A 57 25.62 8.79 -8.76
CA VAL A 57 24.23 8.54 -9.17
C VAL A 57 24.15 8.70 -10.69
N LYS A 58 24.04 7.58 -11.40
CA LYS A 58 23.89 7.59 -12.85
C LYS A 58 22.49 8.11 -13.21
N LYS A 59 22.44 9.23 -13.93
CA LYS A 59 21.22 9.72 -14.58
C LYS A 59 21.16 9.10 -15.97
N ILE A 60 20.11 8.33 -16.25
CA ILE A 60 19.87 7.72 -17.55
C ILE A 60 18.70 8.49 -18.16
N ALA A 61 18.91 9.13 -19.31
CA ALA A 61 17.82 9.80 -20.00
C ALA A 61 16.95 8.76 -20.70
N PHE A 62 15.66 9.07 -20.88
CA PHE A 62 14.77 8.19 -21.62
C PHE A 62 15.27 7.95 -23.06
N ALA A 63 15.88 8.96 -23.69
CA ALA A 63 16.47 8.85 -25.02
C ALA A 63 17.62 7.83 -25.12
N ASP A 64 18.28 7.52 -23.99
CA ASP A 64 19.35 6.53 -23.92
C ASP A 64 18.80 5.09 -23.81
N LEU A 65 17.49 4.94 -23.56
CA LEU A 65 16.80 3.66 -23.47
C LEU A 65 16.18 3.35 -24.83
N ASN A 66 16.48 2.18 -25.39
CA ASN A 66 15.91 1.71 -26.66
C ASN A 66 14.46 1.21 -26.49
N ILE A 67 13.58 2.05 -25.95
CA ILE A 67 12.20 1.72 -25.59
C ILE A 67 11.26 2.66 -26.37
N LYS A 68 10.24 2.08 -27.03
CA LYS A 68 9.19 2.87 -27.68
C LYS A 68 8.25 3.45 -26.62
N VAL A 69 7.92 4.74 -26.72
CA VAL A 69 6.94 5.36 -25.83
C VAL A 69 5.59 4.65 -26.01
N PRO A 70 4.99 4.06 -24.96
CA PRO A 70 3.70 3.40 -25.07
C PRO A 70 2.61 4.41 -25.45
N LEU A 71 1.73 4.02 -26.39
CA LEU A 71 0.65 4.87 -26.90
C LEU A 71 -0.55 4.97 -25.94
N THR A 72 -0.61 4.09 -24.95
CA THR A 72 -1.64 4.09 -23.89
C THR A 72 -1.19 4.97 -22.73
N GLY A 73 -1.91 6.08 -22.51
CA GLY A 73 -1.70 6.98 -21.39
C GLY A 73 -3.02 7.28 -20.69
N MET A 74 -2.96 7.44 -19.37
CA MET A 74 -4.04 8.02 -18.59
C MET A 74 -3.76 9.51 -18.46
N SER A 75 -4.70 10.36 -18.87
CA SER A 75 -4.63 11.80 -18.63
C SER A 75 -5.44 12.15 -17.39
N ILE A 76 -4.84 12.89 -16.46
CA ILE A 76 -5.58 13.51 -15.37
C ILE A 76 -6.42 14.62 -15.98
N VAL A 77 -7.75 14.45 -15.98
CA VAL A 77 -8.69 15.44 -16.54
C VAL A 77 -8.93 16.57 -15.55
N GLU A 78 -9.18 16.22 -14.29
CA GLU A 78 -9.54 17.16 -13.24
C GLU A 78 -9.18 16.59 -11.87
N LEU A 79 -8.83 17.46 -10.93
CA LEU A 79 -8.56 17.10 -9.53
C LEU A 79 -9.47 17.96 -8.67
N GLU A 80 -10.50 17.33 -8.10
CA GLU A 80 -11.39 17.99 -7.15
C GLU A 80 -11.02 17.59 -5.71
N PRO A 81 -11.06 18.52 -4.75
CA PRO A 81 -10.93 18.18 -3.34
C PRO A 81 -12.15 17.36 -2.89
N LEU A 82 -11.91 16.33 -2.11
CA LEU A 82 -12.99 15.52 -1.55
C LEU A 82 -13.89 16.39 -0.67
N LYS A 83 -15.14 16.60 -1.08
CA LYS A 83 -16.17 17.24 -0.25
C LYS A 83 -16.52 16.28 0.90
N GLN A 84 -15.87 16.42 2.04
CA GLN A 84 -16.22 15.67 3.25
C GLN A 84 -17.48 16.25 3.88
N SER A 85 -18.65 15.83 3.40
CA SER A 85 -19.92 16.10 4.07
C SER A 85 -20.14 15.08 5.19
N ARG A 86 -19.31 15.10 6.24
CA ARG A 86 -19.57 14.33 7.46
C ARG A 86 -20.43 15.20 8.37
N GLU A 87 -21.74 14.99 8.36
CA GLU A 87 -22.65 15.59 9.33
C GLU A 87 -22.62 14.73 10.61
N PRO A 88 -22.03 15.21 11.72
CA PRO A 88 -22.05 14.46 12.96
C PRO A 88 -23.49 14.39 13.49
N LYS A 89 -24.06 13.19 13.57
CA LYS A 89 -25.36 12.95 14.22
C LYS A 89 -25.13 12.62 15.69
N GLU A 90 -25.48 13.55 16.59
CA GLU A 90 -25.52 13.29 18.03
C GLU A 90 -26.86 12.64 18.38
N ILE A 91 -26.83 11.42 18.94
CA ILE A 91 -28.04 10.70 19.38
C ILE A 91 -28.14 10.85 20.90
N LYS A 92 -29.17 11.57 21.37
CA LYS A 92 -29.44 11.80 22.80
C LYS A 92 -30.56 10.86 23.28
N GLY A 93 -30.43 10.31 24.49
CA GLY A 93 -31.45 9.48 25.10
C GLY A 93 -30.88 8.46 26.09
N ASP A 94 -31.72 7.53 26.49
CA ASP A 94 -31.35 6.40 27.35
C ASP A 94 -30.41 5.43 26.61
N SER A 95 -29.53 4.76 27.35
CA SER A 95 -28.44 3.94 26.81
C SER A 95 -28.93 2.85 25.86
N ASP A 96 -30.07 2.22 26.18
CA ASP A 96 -30.68 1.17 25.36
C ASP A 96 -31.23 1.68 24.02
N ILE A 97 -31.71 2.92 23.97
CA ILE A 97 -32.26 3.54 22.75
C ILE A 97 -31.11 3.95 21.84
N VAL A 98 -30.06 4.55 22.43
CA VAL A 98 -28.86 4.97 21.71
C VAL A 98 -28.17 3.76 21.07
N ALA A 99 -28.03 2.65 21.81
CA ALA A 99 -27.40 1.44 21.29
C ALA A 99 -28.17 0.86 20.08
N LYS A 100 -29.50 0.79 20.15
CA LYS A 100 -30.34 0.29 19.03
C LYS A 100 -30.22 1.18 17.79
N GLU A 101 -30.20 2.50 17.98
CA GLU A 101 -30.11 3.45 16.86
C GLU A 101 -28.73 3.42 16.20
N ILE A 102 -27.65 3.29 16.97
CA ILE A 102 -26.30 3.09 16.44
C ILE A 102 -26.24 1.81 15.60
N VAL A 103 -26.79 0.69 16.10
CA VAL A 103 -26.83 -0.58 15.35
C VAL A 103 -27.63 -0.44 14.05
N ARG A 104 -28.74 0.31 14.08
CA ARG A 104 -29.53 0.60 12.88
C ARG A 104 -28.73 1.37 11.84
N ILE A 105 -28.05 2.45 12.25
CA ILE A 105 -27.22 3.28 11.36
C ILE A 105 -26.07 2.47 10.77
N LEU A 106 -25.38 1.65 11.58
CA LEU A 106 -24.26 0.84 11.12
C LEU A 106 -24.68 -0.24 10.10
N LYS A 107 -25.86 -0.82 10.24
CA LYS A 107 -26.43 -1.79 9.29
C LYS A 107 -26.95 -1.13 8.00
N GLN A 108 -27.71 -0.03 8.13
CA GLN A 108 -28.45 0.54 7.00
C GLN A 108 -27.65 1.57 6.20
N GLU A 109 -26.94 2.47 6.88
CA GLU A 109 -26.21 3.57 6.25
C GLU A 109 -24.76 3.18 5.95
N ALA A 110 -24.06 2.63 6.94
CA ALA A 110 -22.62 2.38 6.84
C ALA A 110 -22.25 1.00 6.26
N LYS A 111 -23.17 0.01 6.32
CA LYS A 111 -22.97 -1.38 5.86
C LYS A 111 -21.67 -2.02 6.34
N VAL A 112 -21.29 -1.74 7.58
CA VAL A 112 -20.03 -2.24 8.19
C VAL A 112 -20.28 -3.49 9.04
N ILE A 113 -21.53 -3.74 9.42
CA ILE A 113 -22.00 -4.87 10.24
C ILE A 113 -23.32 -5.39 9.67
#